data_AF-A0AA52EJM3-F1
#
_entry.id   AF-A0AA52EJM3-F1
#
_cell.length_a   1.000
_cell.length_b   1.000
_cell.length_c   1.000
_cell.angle_alpha   90.00
_cell.angle_beta   90.00
_cell.angle_gamma   90.00
#
_symmetry.space_group_name_H-M   'P 1'
#
loop_
_entity.id
_entity.type
_entity.pdbx_description
1 polymer ?
#
loop_
_entity_poly.entity_id
_entity_poly.type
_entity_poly.pdbx_seq_one_letter_code
_entity_poly.pdbx_strand_id
1 'polypeptide(L)'
;MKATIIETNSTPFAKEDVDTITLDIIENALRNAREEMDATLFRTAMSPGIREQGDAFPLIADRNGLMVVGQFGSFIGGFLNQYEGDIEEGDMVWLSDPYSCEGAVSHNNDWLILRPIFRNGRLISWACMFGHMTDIGGKVPGSLPTDAVSVFEEGVRIPPVKLFKKDVLQDDLLKLVLHQTRMPEWCRADLLAVVASCRVAEKRVHEICDRFGDEFYASATDELLSRNKRAMAHLINTAIGESPVSFEDYICDDGRGFGPYKIKCTMWREGEKVVLDFNGTDPQAMGSINFYLNENMLKMFFGIYMVMVFDPQIMFNDGFYDLCDVRIPQGSLLKPNFPAALSCRTHALGRIFDVLGALLGKGQPEFLSAAGFSSSPHLMYSGFEKESGDWFQLFQIGFGGIPGRPFGDGPDGHSLWPGFTNVPNEFLERYFPMRITRYTSLADSGGAGSFRGGNGILMTYEFLNNGIVAIHDDRWFIPPWGVNGGTPGARSSKILRKADGTEIPLPSKCDNIEVEVGDQLDYITWGGGGWGKAFERDADLVALEVKQGLVTKECAYDAYGVKLNEDGTVDHAATEGKRKELAAAHIDGEIFDFGPDLETLRENCKAETGLEAPIQPSW
;
A
#
# COMPACT_ATOMS: atom_id res chain seq x y z
N MET A 1 19.28 -25.12 -9.23
CA MET A 1 19.13 -25.11 -10.70
C MET A 1 17.96 -24.21 -11.04
N LYS A 2 18.11 -23.25 -11.96
CA LYS A 2 17.02 -22.32 -12.32
C LYS A 2 15.86 -23.06 -13.02
N ALA A 3 14.68 -22.45 -13.01
CA ALA A 3 13.49 -22.95 -13.68
C ALA A 3 13.78 -23.29 -15.15
N THR A 4 13.28 -24.43 -15.64
CA THR A 4 13.44 -24.85 -17.03
C THR A 4 12.09 -24.83 -17.74
N ILE A 5 11.92 -23.92 -18.70
CA ILE A 5 10.70 -23.83 -19.51
C ILE A 5 10.79 -24.86 -20.64
N ILE A 6 9.79 -25.73 -20.76
CA ILE A 6 9.75 -26.80 -21.75
C ILE A 6 8.86 -26.41 -22.91
N GLU A 7 9.48 -25.95 -24.00
CA GLU A 7 8.81 -25.67 -25.26
C GLU A 7 8.92 -26.88 -26.21
N THR A 8 7.80 -27.41 -26.69
CA THR A 8 7.80 -28.50 -27.68
C THR A 8 8.12 -27.99 -29.09
N ASN A 9 8.11 -26.68 -29.29
CA ASN A 9 8.53 -26.00 -30.50
C ASN A 9 9.58 -24.95 -30.13
N SER A 10 10.83 -25.15 -30.56
CA SER A 10 11.93 -24.23 -30.26
C SER A 10 12.14 -23.17 -31.35
N THR A 11 11.18 -22.99 -32.27
CA THR A 11 11.28 -22.01 -33.35
C THR A 11 11.16 -20.61 -32.76
N PRO A 12 12.20 -19.75 -32.88
CA PRO A 12 12.13 -18.39 -32.36
C PRO A 12 11.00 -17.62 -33.03
N PHE A 13 10.39 -16.72 -32.27
CA PHE A 13 9.44 -15.78 -32.84
C PHE A 13 10.16 -14.86 -33.84
N ALA A 14 9.62 -14.74 -35.05
CA ALA A 14 10.06 -13.82 -36.07
C ALA A 14 9.75 -12.38 -35.64
N LYS A 15 10.67 -11.46 -35.95
CA LYS A 15 10.47 -10.04 -35.66
C LYS A 15 9.66 -9.41 -36.78
N GLU A 16 8.52 -8.84 -36.41
CA GLU A 16 7.63 -8.11 -37.31
C GLU A 16 7.72 -6.60 -37.05
N ASP A 17 7.45 -5.79 -38.08
CA ASP A 17 7.34 -4.34 -37.94
C ASP A 17 5.91 -3.99 -37.50
N VAL A 18 5.76 -3.50 -36.27
CA VAL A 18 4.46 -3.19 -35.68
C VAL A 18 4.20 -1.69 -35.80
N ASP A 19 3.24 -1.31 -36.65
CA ASP A 19 2.84 0.09 -36.78
C ASP A 19 2.16 0.61 -35.50
N THR A 20 2.18 1.93 -35.31
CA THR A 20 1.70 2.56 -34.08
C THR A 20 0.22 2.31 -33.81
N ILE A 21 -0.62 2.19 -34.85
CA ILE A 21 -2.06 1.95 -34.67
C ILE A 21 -2.27 0.53 -34.15
N THR A 22 -1.59 -0.46 -34.74
CA THR A 22 -1.64 -1.85 -34.28
C THR A 22 -1.10 -1.99 -32.86
N LEU A 23 0.01 -1.33 -32.55
CA LEU A 23 0.60 -1.30 -31.20
C LEU A 23 -0.41 -0.79 -30.15
N ASP A 24 -1.05 0.35 -30.41
CA ASP A 24 -2.02 0.93 -29.50
C ASP A 24 -3.26 0.04 -29.36
N ILE A 25 -3.73 -0.62 -30.43
CA ILE A 25 -4.87 -1.55 -30.34
C ILE A 25 -4.52 -2.76 -29.45
N ILE A 26 -3.31 -3.34 -29.58
CA ILE A 26 -2.86 -4.46 -28.76
C ILE A 26 -2.72 -4.03 -27.29
N GLU A 27 -2.12 -2.86 -27.04
CA GLU A 27 -2.01 -2.29 -25.70
C GLU A 27 -3.37 -2.12 -25.02
N ASN A 28 -4.32 -1.50 -25.72
CA ASN A 28 -5.68 -1.30 -25.20
C ASN A 28 -6.40 -2.63 -24.96
N ALA A 29 -6.19 -3.64 -25.82
CA ALA A 29 -6.76 -4.98 -25.65
C ALA A 29 -6.18 -5.70 -24.42
N LEU A 30 -4.86 -5.60 -24.20
CA LEU A 30 -4.20 -6.15 -23.00
C LEU A 30 -4.68 -5.45 -21.73
N ARG A 31 -4.82 -4.11 -21.75
CA ARG A 31 -5.37 -3.36 -20.61
C ARG A 31 -6.78 -3.81 -20.28
N ASN A 32 -7.63 -3.98 -21.29
CA ASN A 32 -8.99 -4.46 -21.06
C ASN A 32 -9.03 -5.92 -20.57
N ALA A 33 -8.12 -6.78 -21.05
CA ALA A 33 -7.97 -8.13 -20.52
C ALA A 33 -7.64 -8.11 -19.02
N ARG A 34 -6.76 -7.21 -18.59
CA ARG A 34 -6.45 -6.98 -17.16
C ARG A 34 -7.69 -6.57 -16.37
N GLU A 35 -8.47 -5.60 -16.86
CA GLU A 35 -9.74 -5.19 -16.21
C GLU A 35 -10.73 -6.37 -16.08
N GLU A 36 -10.77 -7.26 -17.06
CA GLU A 36 -11.61 -8.46 -17.00
C GLU A 36 -11.11 -9.49 -15.97
N MET A 37 -9.79 -9.58 -15.75
CA MET A 37 -9.23 -10.39 -14.66
C MET A 37 -9.75 -9.92 -13.30
N ASP A 38 -9.74 -8.61 -13.04
CA ASP A 38 -10.27 -8.03 -11.79
C ASP A 38 -11.76 -8.30 -11.64
N ALA A 39 -12.54 -8.00 -12.69
CA ALA A 39 -13.98 -8.20 -12.68
C ALA A 39 -14.37 -9.66 -12.42
N THR A 40 -13.57 -10.61 -12.91
CA THR A 40 -13.76 -12.05 -12.66
C THR A 40 -13.48 -12.38 -11.20
N LEU A 41 -12.37 -11.89 -10.65
CA LEU A 41 -12.00 -12.13 -9.25
C LEU A 41 -13.06 -11.57 -8.30
N PHE A 42 -13.36 -10.27 -8.40
CA PHE A 42 -14.23 -9.59 -7.45
C PHE A 42 -15.67 -10.13 -7.45
N ARG A 43 -16.13 -10.69 -8.56
CA ARG A 43 -17.47 -11.30 -8.65
C ARG A 43 -17.54 -12.73 -8.13
N THR A 44 -16.40 -13.39 -7.92
CA THR A 44 -16.35 -14.82 -7.56
C THR A 44 -15.63 -15.12 -6.25
N ALA A 45 -14.85 -14.17 -5.74
CA ALA A 45 -14.28 -14.21 -4.39
C ALA A 45 -15.38 -14.13 -3.32
N MET A 46 -15.12 -14.74 -2.16
CA MET A 46 -16.02 -14.80 -1.02
C MET A 46 -15.60 -13.87 0.11
N SER A 47 -14.30 -13.72 0.36
CA SER A 47 -13.83 -12.93 1.50
C SER A 47 -14.03 -11.42 1.29
N PRO A 48 -14.28 -10.65 2.36
CA PRO A 48 -14.49 -9.22 2.26
C PRO A 48 -13.23 -8.45 1.80
N GLY A 49 -12.02 -8.97 2.09
CA GLY A 49 -10.76 -8.35 1.67
C GLY A 49 -10.66 -8.21 0.15
N ILE A 50 -10.97 -9.27 -0.59
CA ILE A 50 -10.95 -9.25 -2.05
C ILE A 50 -12.27 -8.70 -2.61
N ARG A 51 -13.41 -9.23 -2.15
CA ARG A 51 -14.73 -8.95 -2.76
C ARG A 51 -15.18 -7.51 -2.60
N GLU A 52 -15.00 -6.93 -1.40
CA GLU A 52 -15.51 -5.58 -1.10
C GLU A 52 -14.41 -4.53 -1.23
N GLN A 53 -13.17 -4.84 -0.83
CA GLN A 53 -12.10 -3.84 -0.74
C GLN A 53 -11.11 -3.89 -1.91
N GLY A 54 -11.08 -4.98 -2.69
CA GLY A 54 -10.28 -5.08 -3.91
C GLY A 54 -8.80 -5.36 -3.68
N ASP A 55 -8.42 -5.99 -2.57
CA ASP A 55 -7.01 -6.30 -2.27
C ASP A 55 -6.47 -7.49 -3.08
N ALA A 56 -6.21 -7.21 -4.36
CA ALA A 56 -5.70 -8.14 -5.34
C ALA A 56 -5.09 -7.40 -6.54
N PHE A 57 -4.00 -7.92 -7.10
CA PHE A 57 -3.34 -7.29 -8.26
C PHE A 57 -3.08 -8.28 -9.40
N PRO A 58 -3.68 -8.08 -10.57
CA PRO A 58 -3.40 -8.86 -11.77
C PRO A 58 -2.27 -8.26 -12.60
N LEU A 59 -1.66 -9.12 -13.42
CA LEU A 59 -0.58 -8.78 -14.32
C LEU A 59 -0.56 -9.70 -15.54
N ILE A 60 -0.24 -9.13 -16.70
CA ILE A 60 0.10 -9.85 -17.93
C ILE A 60 1.49 -9.40 -18.37
N ALA A 61 2.37 -10.36 -18.61
CA ALA A 61 3.76 -10.16 -18.96
C ALA A 61 4.10 -10.72 -20.36
N ASP A 62 5.21 -10.24 -20.91
CA ASP A 62 5.82 -10.81 -22.11
C ASP A 62 6.35 -12.23 -21.83
N ARG A 63 6.87 -12.92 -22.84
CA ARG A 63 7.44 -14.26 -22.69
C ARG A 63 8.62 -14.34 -21.69
N ASN A 64 9.34 -13.24 -21.48
CA ASN A 64 10.48 -13.17 -20.56
C ASN A 64 10.05 -12.91 -19.11
N GLY A 65 8.75 -12.72 -18.87
CA GLY A 65 8.22 -12.43 -17.56
C GLY A 65 8.36 -10.96 -17.15
N LEU A 66 8.51 -10.03 -18.08
CA LEU A 66 8.43 -8.59 -17.84
C LEU A 66 6.98 -8.11 -17.98
N MET A 67 6.48 -7.38 -17.00
CA MET A 67 5.13 -6.83 -17.02
C MET A 67 4.93 -5.96 -18.25
N VAL A 68 3.87 -6.22 -19.00
CA VAL A 68 3.40 -5.35 -20.09
C VAL A 68 2.20 -4.53 -19.61
N VAL A 69 1.27 -5.16 -18.89
CA VAL A 69 0.15 -4.51 -18.20
C VAL A 69 -0.01 -5.08 -16.79
N GLY A 70 -0.25 -4.21 -15.80
CA GLY A 70 -0.41 -4.62 -14.40
C GLY A 70 -0.36 -3.42 -13.46
N GLN A 71 -0.16 -3.68 -12.16
CA GLN A 71 -0.18 -2.62 -11.14
C GLN A 71 1.12 -2.47 -10.32
N PHE A 72 1.85 -3.57 -10.05
CA PHE A 72 2.97 -3.58 -9.08
C PHE A 72 4.29 -4.13 -9.66
N GLY A 73 4.42 -4.19 -10.99
CA GLY A 73 5.58 -4.77 -11.67
C GLY A 73 5.57 -6.30 -11.63
N SER A 74 6.50 -6.93 -12.35
CA SER A 74 6.51 -8.38 -12.46
C SER A 74 7.12 -9.11 -11.28
N PHE A 75 6.38 -10.10 -10.80
CA PHE A 75 6.77 -11.06 -9.77
C PHE A 75 7.46 -12.31 -10.34
N ILE A 76 7.47 -12.47 -11.66
CA ILE A 76 7.88 -13.71 -12.34
C ILE A 76 9.39 -13.92 -12.24
N GLY A 77 10.20 -12.85 -12.31
CA GLY A 77 11.66 -12.96 -12.26
C GLY A 77 12.18 -13.59 -10.97
N GLY A 78 11.66 -13.16 -9.81
CA GLY A 78 12.03 -13.71 -8.50
C GLY A 78 11.64 -15.19 -8.36
N PHE A 79 10.50 -15.58 -8.92
CA PHE A 79 10.09 -16.98 -9.04
C PHE A 79 11.05 -17.78 -9.93
N LEU A 80 11.34 -17.32 -11.14
CA LEU A 80 12.19 -18.04 -12.10
C LEU A 80 13.62 -18.25 -11.58
N ASN A 81 14.12 -17.33 -10.76
CA ASN A 81 15.43 -17.44 -10.13
C ASN A 81 15.50 -18.54 -9.06
N GLN A 82 14.41 -18.77 -8.33
CA GLN A 82 14.38 -19.65 -7.15
C GLN A 82 13.72 -21.01 -7.39
N TYR A 83 12.83 -21.11 -8.37
CA TYR A 83 12.13 -22.36 -8.65
C TYR A 83 13.05 -23.37 -9.32
N GLU A 84 13.10 -24.58 -8.77
CA GLU A 84 13.85 -25.71 -9.31
C GLU A 84 12.88 -26.73 -9.92
N GLY A 85 12.81 -26.78 -11.24
CA GLY A 85 12.01 -27.77 -11.95
C GLY A 85 11.57 -27.31 -13.32
N ASP A 86 10.83 -28.21 -13.98
CA ASP A 86 10.28 -27.96 -15.31
C ASP A 86 9.00 -27.14 -15.22
N ILE A 87 8.77 -26.28 -16.21
CA ILE A 87 7.54 -25.51 -16.42
C ILE A 87 7.00 -25.89 -17.80
N GLU A 88 5.81 -26.48 -17.83
CA GLU A 88 5.18 -26.99 -19.04
C GLU A 88 3.84 -26.29 -19.31
N GLU A 89 3.34 -26.43 -20.53
CA GLU A 89 1.97 -26.04 -20.89
C GLU A 89 0.95 -26.71 -19.97
N GLY A 90 -0.03 -25.93 -19.51
CA GLY A 90 -1.03 -26.41 -18.57
C GLY A 90 -0.63 -26.32 -17.10
N ASP A 91 0.61 -25.95 -16.77
CA ASP A 91 0.99 -25.74 -15.37
C ASP A 91 0.46 -24.42 -14.79
N MET A 92 0.19 -24.39 -13.48
CA MET A 92 -0.02 -23.16 -12.71
C MET A 92 0.73 -23.26 -11.39
N VAL A 93 1.60 -22.28 -11.14
CA VAL A 93 2.40 -22.22 -9.92
C VAL A 93 1.65 -21.43 -8.86
N TRP A 94 1.68 -21.91 -7.64
CA TRP A 94 1.14 -21.29 -6.44
C TRP A 94 2.28 -21.08 -5.43
N LEU A 95 2.32 -19.90 -4.84
CA LEU A 95 3.26 -19.53 -3.78
C LEU A 95 2.68 -18.42 -2.91
N SER A 96 3.21 -18.32 -1.69
CA SER A 96 2.97 -17.21 -0.78
C SER A 96 4.22 -16.80 0.00
N ASP A 97 5.26 -17.63 0.02
CA ASP A 97 6.45 -17.41 0.84
C ASP A 97 7.39 -16.34 0.23
N PRO A 98 7.53 -15.15 0.87
CA PRO A 98 8.39 -14.08 0.37
C PRO A 98 9.86 -14.49 0.20
N TYR A 99 10.35 -15.33 1.11
CA TYR A 99 11.75 -15.77 1.10
C TYR A 99 12.07 -16.76 -0.03
N SER A 100 11.06 -17.47 -0.53
CA SER A 100 11.21 -18.41 -1.64
C SER A 100 11.06 -17.75 -3.03
N CYS A 101 10.84 -16.44 -3.09
CA CYS A 101 10.64 -15.70 -4.35
C CYS A 101 11.31 -14.31 -4.36
N GLU A 102 12.38 -14.12 -3.59
CA GLU A 102 13.14 -12.86 -3.53
C GLU A 102 12.28 -11.63 -3.19
N GLY A 103 11.23 -11.80 -2.37
CA GLY A 103 10.31 -10.73 -1.99
C GLY A 103 9.30 -10.33 -3.06
N ALA A 104 9.15 -11.13 -4.13
CA ALA A 104 8.13 -10.91 -5.16
C ALA A 104 6.70 -11.01 -4.58
N VAL A 105 6.50 -11.92 -3.64
CA VAL A 105 5.39 -11.86 -2.67
C VAL A 105 5.94 -11.22 -1.40
N SER A 106 5.16 -10.36 -0.75
CA SER A 106 5.66 -9.49 0.32
C SER A 106 5.28 -9.95 1.74
N HIS A 107 4.28 -10.82 1.88
CA HIS A 107 3.88 -11.53 3.11
C HIS A 107 3.02 -12.75 2.78
N ASN A 108 2.81 -13.65 3.75
CA ASN A 108 2.21 -14.97 3.46
C ASN A 108 0.70 -14.93 3.13
N ASN A 109 -0.03 -13.88 3.53
CA ASN A 109 -1.46 -13.75 3.22
C ASN A 109 -1.71 -13.52 1.73
N ASP A 110 -0.76 -12.96 0.99
CA ASP A 110 -0.89 -12.73 -0.45
C ASP A 110 -0.56 -14.05 -1.18
N TRP A 111 -1.59 -14.73 -1.68
CA TRP A 111 -1.38 -15.96 -2.46
C TRP A 111 -1.28 -15.63 -3.94
N LEU A 112 -0.12 -15.92 -4.51
CA LEU A 112 0.23 -15.64 -5.90
C LEU A 112 0.01 -16.88 -6.78
N ILE A 113 -0.63 -16.68 -7.92
CA ILE A 113 -0.74 -17.65 -8.99
C ILE A 113 -0.03 -17.15 -10.23
N LEU A 114 0.86 -17.99 -10.79
CA LEU A 114 1.55 -17.74 -12.05
C LEU A 114 1.10 -18.77 -13.08
N ARG A 115 0.69 -18.30 -14.25
CA ARG A 115 0.29 -19.11 -15.40
C ARG A 115 1.22 -18.79 -16.58
N PRO A 116 2.12 -19.70 -16.99
CA PRO A 116 2.73 -19.61 -18.30
C PRO A 116 1.67 -19.81 -19.39
N ILE A 117 1.65 -18.94 -20.39
CA ILE A 117 0.71 -19.00 -21.50
C ILE A 117 1.48 -19.56 -22.71
N PHE A 118 1.16 -20.79 -23.08
CA PHE A 118 1.75 -21.47 -24.23
C PHE A 118 0.85 -21.38 -25.45
N ARG A 119 1.45 -21.36 -26.64
CA ARG A 119 0.75 -21.38 -27.91
C ARG A 119 1.61 -22.07 -28.96
N ASN A 120 1.05 -23.08 -29.63
CA ASN A 120 1.76 -23.87 -30.65
C ASN A 120 3.10 -24.45 -30.14
N GLY A 121 3.12 -24.88 -28.87
CA GLY A 121 4.30 -25.45 -28.22
C GLY A 121 5.37 -24.44 -27.79
N ARG A 122 5.07 -23.14 -27.83
CA ARG A 122 5.97 -22.02 -27.48
C ARG A 122 5.38 -21.22 -26.33
N LEU A 123 6.20 -20.71 -25.41
CA LEU A 123 5.78 -19.76 -24.39
C LEU A 123 5.63 -18.37 -25.03
N ILE A 124 4.41 -17.83 -25.01
CA ILE A 124 4.12 -16.54 -25.66
C ILE A 124 3.92 -15.40 -24.65
N SER A 125 3.51 -15.70 -23.42
CA SER A 125 3.19 -14.71 -22.39
C SER A 125 3.12 -15.37 -21.02
N TRP A 126 3.00 -14.56 -19.96
CA TRP A 126 2.62 -15.02 -18.63
C TRP A 126 1.42 -14.22 -18.12
N ALA A 127 0.58 -14.88 -17.34
CA ALA A 127 -0.41 -14.22 -16.50
C ALA A 127 -0.11 -14.48 -15.03
N CYS A 128 -0.38 -13.50 -14.21
CA CYS A 128 -0.08 -13.53 -12.79
C CYS A 128 -1.17 -12.79 -12.03
N MET A 129 -1.56 -13.31 -10.86
CA MET A 129 -2.46 -12.61 -9.97
C MET A 129 -2.23 -13.06 -8.54
N PHE A 130 -2.24 -12.12 -7.60
CA PHE A 130 -2.47 -12.46 -6.20
C PHE A 130 -3.81 -11.98 -5.70
N GLY A 131 -4.30 -12.62 -4.65
CA GLY A 131 -5.36 -12.12 -3.80
C GLY A 131 -4.96 -12.24 -2.33
N HIS A 132 -5.35 -11.25 -1.54
CA HIS A 132 -5.12 -11.27 -0.10
C HIS A 132 -6.09 -12.22 0.61
N MET A 133 -5.56 -13.32 1.15
CA MET A 133 -6.34 -14.27 1.94
C MET A 133 -6.56 -13.72 3.34
N THR A 134 -7.83 -13.64 3.77
CA THR A 134 -8.20 -13.05 5.07
C THR A 134 -7.63 -13.82 6.27
N ASP A 135 -7.43 -15.13 6.17
CA ASP A 135 -6.75 -15.92 7.20
C ASP A 135 -6.02 -17.10 6.56
N ILE A 136 -4.80 -17.36 7.02
CA ILE A 136 -3.97 -18.45 6.53
C ILE A 136 -3.38 -19.30 7.67
N GLY A 137 -3.97 -19.23 8.87
CA GLY A 137 -3.55 -20.05 10.02
C GLY A 137 -2.41 -19.48 10.87
N GLY A 138 -2.12 -18.17 10.79
CA GLY A 138 -1.15 -17.52 11.68
C GLY A 138 -1.57 -17.55 13.14
N LYS A 139 -0.68 -17.18 14.07
CA LYS A 139 -0.95 -17.30 15.52
C LYS A 139 -2.14 -16.47 16.01
N VAL A 140 -2.52 -15.42 15.28
CA VAL A 140 -3.73 -14.61 15.51
C VAL A 140 -4.71 -14.74 14.34
N PRO A 141 -6.03 -14.57 14.57
CA PRO A 141 -7.00 -14.38 13.49
C PRO A 141 -6.63 -13.22 12.58
N GLY A 142 -6.75 -13.42 11.28
CA GLY A 142 -6.24 -12.50 10.27
C GLY A 142 -4.86 -12.93 9.76
N SER A 143 -4.14 -13.73 10.55
CA SER A 143 -2.77 -14.19 10.26
C SER A 143 -1.73 -13.09 10.08
N LEU A 144 -2.07 -11.89 10.55
CA LEU A 144 -1.18 -10.74 10.59
C LEU A 144 -0.85 -10.43 12.06
N PRO A 145 0.04 -11.16 12.74
CA PRO A 145 0.43 -10.82 14.10
C PRO A 145 1.33 -9.58 14.15
N THR A 146 1.01 -8.61 15.00
CA THR A 146 1.81 -7.39 15.20
C THR A 146 3.12 -7.66 15.94
N ASP A 147 3.12 -8.65 16.83
CA ASP A 147 4.24 -8.95 17.70
C ASP A 147 5.10 -10.14 17.20
N ALA A 148 4.88 -10.62 15.98
CA ALA A 148 5.59 -11.80 15.50
C ALA A 148 7.10 -11.56 15.38
N VAL A 149 7.87 -12.55 15.84
CA VAL A 149 9.34 -12.52 15.78
C VAL A 149 9.90 -13.40 14.67
N SER A 150 9.05 -14.24 14.06
CA SER A 150 9.41 -15.08 12.94
C SER A 150 8.26 -15.27 11.97
N VAL A 151 8.59 -15.37 10.68
CA VAL A 151 7.63 -15.69 9.59
C VAL A 151 6.83 -16.98 9.86
N PHE A 152 7.33 -17.90 10.70
CA PHE A 152 6.60 -19.11 11.08
C PHE A 152 5.39 -18.87 11.99
N GLU A 153 5.28 -17.68 12.59
CA GLU A 153 4.14 -17.28 13.40
C GLU A 153 3.00 -16.69 12.55
N GLU A 154 3.23 -16.48 11.25
CA GLU A 154 2.33 -15.76 10.32
C GLU A 154 1.46 -16.70 9.48
N GLY A 155 1.50 -18.00 9.75
CA GLY A 155 0.62 -18.99 9.12
C GLY A 155 1.31 -19.82 8.05
N VAL A 156 0.52 -20.42 7.16
CA VAL A 156 1.04 -21.35 6.16
C VAL A 156 1.92 -20.63 5.13
N ARG A 157 3.15 -21.11 5.01
CA ARG A 157 4.13 -20.64 4.02
C ARG A 157 4.16 -21.59 2.85
N ILE A 158 3.84 -21.08 1.66
CA ILE A 158 3.71 -21.89 0.45
C ILE A 158 4.92 -21.58 -0.43
N PRO A 159 5.92 -22.47 -0.49
CA PRO A 159 7.00 -22.31 -1.46
C PRO A 159 6.44 -22.49 -2.89
N PRO A 160 7.18 -22.11 -3.94
CA PRO A 160 6.78 -22.35 -5.32
C PRO A 160 6.43 -23.81 -5.60
N VAL A 161 5.15 -24.09 -5.82
CA VAL A 161 4.61 -25.43 -6.09
C VAL A 161 3.60 -25.38 -7.23
N LYS A 162 3.50 -26.45 -8.02
CA LYS A 162 2.47 -26.54 -9.07
C LYS A 162 1.11 -26.87 -8.43
N LEU A 163 0.19 -25.90 -8.40
CA LEU A 163 -1.21 -26.13 -8.03
C LEU A 163 -1.95 -26.89 -9.14
N PHE A 164 -1.66 -26.56 -10.40
CA PHE A 164 -2.09 -27.35 -11.56
C PHE A 164 -0.85 -27.92 -12.27
N LYS A 165 -0.89 -29.21 -12.59
CA LYS A 165 0.08 -29.87 -13.47
C LYS A 165 -0.64 -30.28 -14.74
N LYS A 166 -0.27 -29.71 -15.89
CA LYS A 166 -0.95 -29.98 -17.18
C LYS A 166 -2.49 -29.89 -17.05
N ASP A 167 -2.95 -28.80 -16.45
CA ASP A 167 -4.36 -28.48 -16.15
C ASP A 167 -5.07 -29.44 -15.17
N VAL A 168 -4.33 -30.32 -14.50
CA VAL A 168 -4.84 -31.18 -13.43
C VAL A 168 -4.54 -30.60 -12.05
N LEU A 169 -5.59 -30.27 -11.30
CA LEU A 169 -5.51 -29.77 -9.93
C LEU A 169 -4.81 -30.79 -9.02
N GLN A 170 -3.81 -30.34 -8.27
CA GLN A 170 -3.14 -31.12 -7.23
C GLN A 170 -3.94 -31.03 -5.91
N ASP A 171 -5.03 -31.79 -5.84
CA ASP A 171 -6.05 -31.67 -4.78
C ASP A 171 -5.51 -31.99 -3.37
N ASP A 172 -4.60 -32.95 -3.24
CA ASP A 172 -4.01 -33.31 -1.93
C ASP A 172 -3.15 -32.17 -1.36
N LEU A 173 -2.44 -31.43 -2.22
CA LEU A 173 -1.67 -30.24 -1.83
C LEU A 173 -2.61 -29.14 -1.33
N LEU A 174 -3.68 -28.88 -2.09
CA LEU A 174 -4.69 -27.91 -1.72
C LEU A 174 -5.34 -28.27 -0.37
N LYS A 175 -5.75 -29.53 -0.18
CA LYS A 175 -6.32 -30.02 1.08
C LYS A 175 -5.39 -29.81 2.26
N LEU A 176 -4.10 -30.10 2.11
CA LEU A 176 -3.11 -29.93 3.17
C LEU A 176 -3.01 -28.47 3.61
N VAL A 177 -2.91 -27.54 2.66
CA VAL A 177 -2.81 -26.10 2.96
C VAL A 177 -4.09 -25.57 3.59
N LEU A 178 -5.26 -25.89 3.01
CA LEU A 178 -6.54 -25.42 3.55
C LEU A 178 -6.81 -25.93 4.96
N HIS A 179 -6.30 -27.11 5.32
CA HIS A 179 -6.44 -27.64 6.69
C HIS A 179 -5.66 -26.83 7.75
N GLN A 180 -4.78 -25.91 7.33
CA GLN A 180 -4.07 -25.01 8.22
C GLN A 180 -4.78 -23.68 8.43
N THR A 181 -5.85 -23.37 7.69
CA THR A 181 -6.51 -22.05 7.76
C THR A 181 -7.79 -22.09 8.61
N ARG A 182 -8.17 -20.95 9.21
CA ARG A 182 -9.42 -20.85 10.00
C ARG A 182 -10.68 -20.85 9.13
N MET A 183 -10.56 -20.36 7.89
CA MET A 183 -11.66 -20.19 6.93
C MET A 183 -11.38 -20.95 5.62
N PRO A 184 -11.30 -22.30 5.64
CA PRO A 184 -10.87 -23.09 4.48
C PRO A 184 -11.77 -22.92 3.27
N GLU A 185 -13.07 -22.72 3.46
CA GLU A 185 -14.04 -22.47 2.40
C GLU A 185 -13.80 -21.12 1.70
N TRP A 186 -13.49 -20.05 2.45
CA TRP A 186 -13.15 -18.75 1.86
C TRP A 186 -11.82 -18.83 1.11
N CYS A 187 -10.77 -19.35 1.75
CA CYS A 187 -9.46 -19.51 1.12
C CYS A 187 -9.53 -20.32 -0.18
N ARG A 188 -10.33 -21.40 -0.19
CA ARG A 188 -10.52 -22.22 -1.39
C ARG A 188 -11.24 -21.44 -2.49
N ALA A 189 -12.32 -20.74 -2.16
CA ALA A 189 -13.09 -19.97 -3.14
C ALA A 189 -12.23 -18.85 -3.74
N ASP A 190 -11.54 -18.09 -2.91
CA ASP A 190 -10.70 -16.98 -3.33
C ASP A 190 -9.51 -17.44 -4.16
N LEU A 191 -8.82 -18.52 -3.76
CA LEU A 191 -7.74 -19.12 -4.57
C LEU A 191 -8.23 -19.54 -5.96
N LEU A 192 -9.40 -20.18 -6.04
CA LEU A 192 -9.98 -20.60 -7.32
C LEU A 192 -10.44 -19.40 -8.16
N ALA A 193 -10.86 -18.31 -7.53
CA ALA A 193 -11.17 -17.06 -8.22
C ALA A 193 -9.89 -16.43 -8.82
N VAL A 194 -8.78 -16.41 -8.07
CA VAL A 194 -7.46 -15.97 -8.58
C VAL A 194 -7.02 -16.83 -9.77
N VAL A 195 -7.18 -18.16 -9.68
CA VAL A 195 -6.91 -19.09 -10.79
C VAL A 195 -7.78 -18.79 -12.01
N ALA A 196 -9.07 -18.51 -11.81
CA ALA A 196 -10.00 -18.19 -12.89
C ALA A 196 -9.56 -16.91 -13.62
N SER A 197 -9.14 -15.89 -12.89
CA SER A 197 -8.63 -14.64 -13.46
C SER A 197 -7.37 -14.84 -14.30
N CYS A 198 -6.41 -15.66 -13.87
CA CYS A 198 -5.25 -15.99 -14.72
C CYS A 198 -5.65 -16.70 -16.03
N ARG A 199 -6.68 -17.56 -15.99
CA ARG A 199 -7.20 -18.23 -17.21
C ARG A 199 -7.93 -17.27 -18.15
N VAL A 200 -8.55 -16.21 -17.63
CA VAL A 200 -9.12 -15.13 -18.46
C VAL A 200 -8.01 -14.47 -19.28
N ALA A 201 -6.88 -14.13 -18.66
CA ALA A 201 -5.75 -13.56 -19.38
C ALA A 201 -5.21 -14.48 -20.48
N GLU A 202 -5.01 -15.77 -20.19
CA GLU A 202 -4.61 -16.78 -21.19
C GLU A 202 -5.54 -16.78 -22.40
N LYS A 203 -6.85 -16.84 -22.16
CA LYS A 203 -7.86 -16.77 -23.22
C LYS A 203 -7.74 -15.49 -24.05
N ARG A 204 -7.63 -14.32 -23.40
CA ARG A 204 -7.54 -13.03 -24.11
C ARG A 204 -6.26 -12.89 -24.91
N VAL A 205 -5.13 -13.35 -24.38
CA VAL A 205 -3.87 -13.40 -25.12
C VAL A 205 -4.01 -14.27 -26.37
N HIS A 206 -4.65 -15.43 -26.28
CA HIS A 206 -4.91 -16.27 -27.45
C HIS A 206 -5.81 -15.59 -28.50
N GLU A 207 -6.88 -14.92 -28.08
CA GLU A 207 -7.77 -14.19 -29.00
C GLU A 207 -7.05 -13.02 -29.71
N ILE A 208 -6.15 -12.32 -29.01
CA ILE A 208 -5.29 -11.29 -29.62
C ILE A 208 -4.36 -11.95 -30.65
N CYS A 209 -3.73 -13.07 -30.32
CA CYS A 209 -2.87 -13.82 -31.24
C CYS A 209 -3.64 -14.38 -32.44
N ASP A 210 -4.89 -14.84 -32.27
CA ASP A 210 -5.75 -15.29 -33.38
C ASP A 210 -6.04 -14.16 -34.37
N ARG A 211 -6.15 -12.93 -33.88
CA ARG A 211 -6.45 -11.74 -34.69
C ARG A 211 -5.23 -11.16 -35.39
N PHE A 212 -4.10 -11.05 -34.70
CA PHE A 212 -2.91 -10.34 -35.19
C PHE A 212 -1.77 -11.28 -35.60
N GLY A 213 -1.76 -12.51 -35.12
CA GLY A 213 -0.68 -13.48 -35.29
C GLY A 213 0.31 -13.50 -34.12
N ASP A 214 0.86 -14.68 -33.84
CA ASP A 214 1.81 -14.93 -32.74
C ASP A 214 3.04 -14.02 -32.80
N GLU A 215 3.60 -13.84 -34.00
CA GLU A 215 4.84 -13.08 -34.26
C GLU A 215 4.64 -11.57 -34.05
N PHE A 216 3.47 -11.05 -34.48
CA PHE A 216 3.06 -9.67 -34.25
C PHE A 216 2.82 -9.39 -32.78
N TYR A 217 2.16 -10.30 -32.05
CA TYR A 217 1.93 -10.15 -30.62
C TYR A 217 3.26 -10.07 -29.85
N ALA A 218 4.18 -11.00 -30.11
CA ALA A 218 5.49 -11.01 -29.47
C ALA A 218 6.29 -9.74 -29.77
N SER A 219 6.29 -9.28 -31.03
CA SER A 219 6.96 -8.04 -31.43
C SER A 219 6.31 -6.80 -30.81
N ALA A 220 4.98 -6.80 -30.64
CA ALA A 220 4.25 -5.70 -30.01
C ALA A 220 4.56 -5.59 -28.52
N THR A 221 4.62 -6.70 -27.77
CA THR A 221 4.99 -6.66 -26.35
C THR A 221 6.42 -6.15 -26.14
N ASP A 222 7.36 -6.54 -27.00
CA ASP A 222 8.75 -6.04 -26.97
C ASP A 222 8.80 -4.52 -27.25
N GLU A 223 7.99 -4.03 -28.19
CA GLU A 223 7.94 -2.61 -28.52
C GLU A 223 7.24 -1.78 -27.43
N LEU A 224 6.22 -2.31 -26.74
CA LEU A 224 5.58 -1.63 -25.59
C LEU A 224 6.57 -1.42 -24.44
N LEU A 225 7.39 -2.42 -24.12
CA LEU A 225 8.47 -2.31 -23.14
C LEU A 225 9.52 -1.27 -23.61
N SER A 226 9.91 -1.34 -24.88
CA SER A 226 10.89 -0.41 -25.45
C SER A 226 10.40 1.04 -25.47
N ARG A 227 9.10 1.26 -25.74
CA ARG A 227 8.46 2.58 -25.72
C ARG A 227 8.49 3.19 -24.33
N ASN A 228 8.15 2.41 -23.30
CA ASN A 228 8.21 2.86 -21.92
C ASN A 228 9.65 3.19 -21.49
N LYS A 229 10.63 2.34 -21.85
CA LYS A 229 12.06 2.60 -21.60
C LYS A 229 12.51 3.95 -22.15
N ARG A 230 12.13 4.29 -23.39
CA ARG A 230 12.49 5.58 -24.01
C ARG A 230 11.87 6.77 -23.27
N ALA A 231 10.60 6.66 -22.88
CA ALA A 231 9.92 7.69 -22.09
C ALA A 231 10.60 7.89 -20.73
N MET A 232 10.83 6.81 -19.99
CA MET A 232 11.49 6.86 -18.67
C MET A 232 12.92 7.38 -18.75
N ALA A 233 13.70 7.01 -19.78
CA ALA A 233 15.03 7.56 -19.99
C ALA A 233 15.00 9.09 -20.15
N HIS A 234 14.02 9.62 -20.88
CA HIS A 234 13.83 11.06 -20.99
C HIS A 234 13.55 11.70 -19.62
N LEU A 235 12.58 11.14 -18.89
CA LEU A 235 12.16 11.68 -17.58
C LEU A 235 13.29 11.66 -16.54
N ILE A 236 14.03 10.55 -16.43
CA ILE A 236 15.18 10.43 -15.51
C ILE A 236 16.24 11.48 -15.84
N ASN A 237 16.56 11.64 -17.13
CA ASN A 237 17.58 12.59 -17.57
C ASN A 237 17.19 14.06 -17.37
N THR A 238 15.89 14.37 -17.33
CA THR A 238 15.41 15.74 -17.14
C THR A 238 15.17 16.09 -15.67
N ALA A 239 14.74 15.14 -14.85
CA ALA A 239 14.30 15.42 -13.48
C ALA A 239 15.36 15.15 -12.40
N ILE A 240 16.32 14.26 -12.67
CA ILE A 240 17.25 13.76 -11.65
C ILE A 240 18.68 14.24 -11.92
N GLY A 241 19.24 14.94 -10.94
CA GLY A 241 20.61 15.42 -10.97
C GLY A 241 21.65 14.35 -10.64
N GLU A 242 22.90 14.63 -10.99
CA GLU A 242 24.06 13.78 -10.64
C GLU A 242 24.51 13.98 -9.19
N SER A 243 24.13 15.09 -8.56
CA SER A 243 24.43 15.36 -7.16
C SER A 243 23.50 14.56 -6.23
N PRO A 244 24.05 13.84 -5.23
CA PRO A 244 23.23 13.08 -4.27
C PRO A 244 22.30 13.94 -3.42
N VAL A 245 21.07 13.47 -3.28
CA VAL A 245 20.05 14.04 -2.39
C VAL A 245 19.49 12.95 -1.48
N SER A 246 19.49 13.19 -0.17
CA SER A 246 18.93 12.25 0.82
C SER A 246 17.65 12.77 1.47
N PHE A 247 16.81 11.82 1.88
CA PHE A 247 15.65 12.03 2.75
C PHE A 247 15.48 10.81 3.67
N GLU A 248 14.86 11.02 4.83
CA GLU A 248 14.53 9.97 5.79
C GLU A 248 13.18 10.23 6.46
N ASP A 249 12.47 9.14 6.76
CA ASP A 249 11.24 9.12 7.54
C ASP A 249 11.20 7.83 8.36
N TYR A 250 10.20 7.67 9.22
CA TYR A 250 10.21 6.71 10.31
C TYR A 250 8.92 5.91 10.42
N ILE A 251 9.05 4.63 10.80
CA ILE A 251 7.95 3.81 11.34
C ILE A 251 7.94 4.00 12.87
N CYS A 252 6.77 4.22 13.47
CA CYS A 252 6.70 4.64 14.88
C CYS A 252 7.24 3.58 15.85
N ASP A 253 6.89 2.31 15.63
CA ASP A 253 7.27 1.20 16.49
C ASP A 253 7.09 -0.17 15.81
N ASP A 254 7.64 -1.22 16.40
CA ASP A 254 7.56 -2.61 15.91
C ASP A 254 6.47 -3.47 16.55
N GLY A 255 5.54 -2.90 17.32
CA GLY A 255 4.54 -3.66 18.08
C GLY A 255 5.12 -4.36 19.33
N ARG A 256 6.42 -4.20 19.61
CA ARG A 256 7.11 -4.77 20.78
C ARG A 256 7.74 -3.70 21.65
N GLY A 257 7.34 -2.45 21.44
CA GLY A 257 7.77 -1.29 22.24
C GLY A 257 9.10 -0.70 21.80
N PHE A 258 9.68 -1.12 20.67
CA PHE A 258 10.88 -0.51 20.12
C PHE A 258 10.54 0.42 18.95
N GLY A 259 11.32 1.49 18.77
CA GLY A 259 11.12 2.48 17.70
C GLY A 259 11.57 3.91 18.09
N PRO A 260 11.46 4.87 17.16
CA PRO A 260 11.05 4.68 15.78
C PRO A 260 12.16 4.05 14.91
N TYR A 261 11.79 3.43 13.80
CA TYR A 261 12.69 2.81 12.83
C TYR A 261 12.83 3.67 11.59
N LYS A 262 14.07 4.04 11.25
CA LYS A 262 14.38 4.92 10.14
C LYS A 262 14.43 4.17 8.80
N ILE A 263 13.80 4.77 7.79
CA ILE A 263 14.00 4.45 6.37
C ILE A 263 14.67 5.66 5.73
N LYS A 264 15.88 5.45 5.18
CA LYS A 264 16.66 6.49 4.51
C LYS A 264 16.94 6.08 3.08
N CYS A 265 16.73 7.00 2.15
CA CYS A 265 17.12 6.81 0.75
C CYS A 265 17.93 8.03 0.27
N THR A 266 18.97 7.75 -0.52
CA THR A 266 19.77 8.73 -1.25
C THR A 266 19.60 8.49 -2.74
N MET A 267 19.23 9.54 -3.48
CA MET A 267 18.96 9.50 -4.91
C MET A 267 19.96 10.35 -5.68
N TRP A 268 20.49 9.81 -6.78
CA TRP A 268 21.30 10.54 -7.77
C TRP A 268 21.25 9.84 -9.12
N ARG A 269 21.89 10.43 -10.13
CA ARG A 269 22.04 9.83 -11.47
C ARG A 269 23.51 9.53 -11.79
N GLU A 270 23.77 8.36 -12.37
CA GLU A 270 25.05 7.96 -12.95
C GLU A 270 24.86 7.72 -14.46
N GLY A 271 25.25 8.70 -15.27
CA GLY A 271 25.00 8.66 -16.72
C GLY A 271 23.50 8.70 -17.02
N GLU A 272 22.95 7.60 -17.56
CA GLU A 272 21.52 7.46 -17.86
C GLU A 272 20.73 6.72 -16.76
N LYS A 273 21.41 6.25 -15.71
CA LYS A 273 20.78 5.46 -14.64
C LYS A 273 20.51 6.29 -13.40
N VAL A 274 19.30 6.19 -12.85
CA VAL A 274 19.04 6.65 -11.48
C VAL A 274 19.54 5.59 -10.49
N VAL A 275 20.17 6.04 -9.41
CA VAL A 275 20.56 5.22 -8.27
C VAL A 275 19.66 5.59 -7.08
N LEU A 276 19.06 4.58 -6.47
CA LEU A 276 18.29 4.66 -5.23
C LEU A 276 19.00 3.82 -4.16
N ASP A 277 19.75 4.49 -3.29
CA ASP A 277 20.55 3.84 -2.24
C ASP A 277 19.91 3.99 -0.87
N PHE A 278 19.52 2.85 -0.28
CA PHE A 278 18.89 2.76 1.03
C PHE A 278 19.89 2.60 2.18
N ASN A 279 21.19 2.80 1.93
CA ASN A 279 22.19 2.83 2.97
C ASN A 279 21.86 3.86 4.07
N GLY A 280 21.92 3.39 5.33
CA GLY A 280 21.51 4.15 6.51
C GLY A 280 20.06 3.93 6.94
N THR A 281 19.29 3.09 6.24
CA THR A 281 18.06 2.47 6.79
C THR A 281 18.43 1.59 7.98
N ASP A 282 17.60 1.63 9.03
CA ASP A 282 17.87 0.88 10.26
C ASP A 282 17.88 -0.64 10.03
N PRO A 283 18.58 -1.41 10.90
CA PRO A 283 18.51 -2.86 10.92
C PRO A 283 17.08 -3.40 11.02
N GLN A 284 16.91 -4.66 10.61
CA GLN A 284 15.63 -5.37 10.74
C GLN A 284 15.07 -5.30 12.17
N ALA A 285 13.77 -5.07 12.29
CA ALA A 285 13.05 -5.08 13.55
C ALA A 285 12.91 -6.50 14.11
N MET A 286 12.72 -6.59 15.43
CA MET A 286 12.34 -7.85 16.08
C MET A 286 10.88 -8.19 15.77
N GLY A 287 9.98 -7.20 15.79
CA GLY A 287 8.59 -7.35 15.38
C GLY A 287 8.39 -7.46 13.86
N SER A 288 7.13 -7.56 13.43
CA SER A 288 6.77 -7.94 12.05
C SER A 288 6.70 -6.80 11.04
N ILE A 289 7.18 -5.60 11.40
CA ILE A 289 7.19 -4.41 10.52
C ILE A 289 8.23 -4.49 9.39
N ASN A 290 9.05 -5.54 9.35
CA ASN A 290 10.05 -5.71 8.31
C ASN A 290 9.40 -5.88 6.94
N PHE A 291 10.06 -5.38 5.91
CA PHE A 291 9.61 -5.52 4.53
C PHE A 291 10.71 -6.16 3.70
N TYR A 292 10.51 -7.41 3.26
CA TYR A 292 11.46 -8.03 2.34
C TYR A 292 11.26 -7.50 0.92
N LEU A 293 11.83 -6.32 0.67
CA LEU A 293 11.61 -5.56 -0.55
C LEU A 293 12.40 -6.17 -1.72
N ASN A 294 11.65 -6.50 -2.77
CA ASN A 294 12.21 -6.81 -4.08
C ASN A 294 12.60 -5.52 -4.81
N GLU A 295 13.78 -5.52 -5.42
CA GLU A 295 14.34 -4.37 -6.14
C GLU A 295 13.47 -3.97 -7.34
N ASN A 296 12.91 -4.92 -8.08
CA ASN A 296 12.04 -4.63 -9.23
C ASN A 296 10.74 -3.95 -8.80
N MET A 297 10.16 -4.37 -7.68
CA MET A 297 8.99 -3.71 -7.10
C MET A 297 9.31 -2.25 -6.73
N LEU A 298 10.49 -1.98 -6.17
CA LEU A 298 10.90 -0.61 -5.88
C LEU A 298 11.14 0.23 -7.15
N LYS A 299 11.75 -0.36 -8.19
CA LYS A 299 11.88 0.30 -9.51
C LYS A 299 10.51 0.69 -10.05
N MET A 300 9.51 -0.19 -9.92
CA MET A 300 8.14 0.09 -10.31
C MET A 300 7.55 1.28 -9.54
N PHE A 301 7.68 1.30 -8.21
CA PHE A 301 7.20 2.42 -7.39
C PHE A 301 7.81 3.75 -7.82
N PHE A 302 9.12 3.78 -8.02
CA PHE A 302 9.81 4.96 -8.52
C PHE A 302 9.30 5.37 -9.91
N GLY A 303 9.12 4.41 -10.83
CA GLY A 303 8.62 4.68 -12.17
C GLY A 303 7.21 5.25 -12.20
N ILE A 304 6.29 4.74 -11.36
CA ILE A 304 4.93 5.26 -11.23
C ILE A 304 4.96 6.73 -10.78
N TYR A 305 5.76 7.05 -9.75
CA TYR A 305 5.90 8.43 -9.29
C TYR A 305 6.40 9.36 -10.39
N MET A 306 7.43 8.94 -11.13
CA MET A 306 7.95 9.71 -12.26
C MET A 306 6.85 9.91 -13.31
N VAL A 307 6.25 8.84 -13.83
CA VAL A 307 5.26 8.94 -14.91
C VAL A 307 4.04 9.78 -14.50
N MET A 308 3.48 9.55 -13.31
CA MET A 308 2.27 10.25 -12.86
C MET A 308 2.46 11.77 -12.71
N VAL A 309 3.66 12.23 -12.38
CA VAL A 309 3.96 13.67 -12.30
C VAL A 309 4.02 14.33 -13.68
N PHE A 310 4.44 13.59 -14.72
CA PHE A 310 4.65 14.15 -16.06
C PHE A 310 3.47 13.89 -17.01
N ASP A 311 3.01 12.65 -17.12
CA ASP A 311 1.88 12.26 -17.97
C ASP A 311 1.17 11.01 -17.42
N PRO A 312 0.02 11.15 -16.75
CA PRO A 312 -0.73 10.03 -16.19
C PRO A 312 -1.36 9.12 -17.26
N GLN A 313 -1.31 9.48 -18.55
CA GLN A 313 -1.86 8.65 -19.63
C GLN A 313 -0.87 7.59 -20.13
N ILE A 314 0.42 7.71 -19.80
CA ILE A 314 1.43 6.72 -20.18
C ILE A 314 1.18 5.43 -19.41
N MET A 315 0.97 4.33 -20.12
CA MET A 315 0.95 3.00 -19.52
C MET A 315 2.34 2.64 -19.00
N PHE A 316 2.43 2.37 -17.71
CA PHE A 316 3.67 1.92 -17.07
C PHE A 316 3.85 0.41 -17.23
N ASN A 317 5.10 -0.01 -17.44
CA ASN A 317 5.48 -1.41 -17.61
C ASN A 317 6.96 -1.61 -17.22
N ASP A 318 7.47 -2.84 -17.26
CA ASP A 318 8.81 -3.14 -16.72
C ASP A 318 9.98 -2.74 -17.63
N GLY A 319 9.73 -2.14 -18.79
CA GLY A 319 10.75 -1.88 -19.81
C GLY A 319 11.90 -0.98 -19.37
N PHE A 320 11.69 -0.16 -18.33
CA PHE A 320 12.68 0.80 -17.83
C PHE A 320 13.60 0.27 -16.72
N TYR A 321 13.46 -0.99 -16.28
CA TYR A 321 14.17 -1.51 -15.11
C TYR A 321 15.70 -1.41 -15.18
N ASP A 322 16.29 -1.45 -16.38
CA ASP A 322 17.74 -1.29 -16.59
C ASP A 322 18.24 0.15 -16.37
N LEU A 323 17.33 1.12 -16.31
CA LEU A 323 17.61 2.53 -16.05
C LEU A 323 17.63 2.86 -14.55
N CYS A 324 17.30 1.89 -13.69
CA CYS A 324 17.23 2.07 -12.25
C CYS A 324 18.17 1.08 -11.54
N ASP A 325 19.07 1.59 -10.72
CA ASP A 325 19.90 0.81 -9.80
C ASP A 325 19.38 1.01 -8.37
N VAL A 326 18.91 -0.08 -7.76
CA VAL A 326 18.33 -0.07 -6.42
C VAL A 326 19.27 -0.83 -5.50
N ARG A 327 19.73 -0.16 -4.44
CA ARG A 327 20.69 -0.72 -3.48
C ARG A 327 20.06 -0.76 -2.10
N ILE A 328 19.79 -1.96 -1.59
CA ILE A 328 19.18 -2.17 -0.27
C ILE A 328 20.16 -2.97 0.60
N PRO A 329 20.58 -2.45 1.77
CA PRO A 329 21.49 -3.16 2.64
C PRO A 329 20.87 -4.46 3.18
N GLN A 330 21.56 -5.60 3.03
CA GLN A 330 21.13 -6.87 3.62
C GLN A 330 21.09 -6.77 5.16
N GLY A 331 20.04 -7.32 5.78
CA GLY A 331 19.81 -7.24 7.23
C GLY A 331 19.19 -5.93 7.70
N SER A 332 18.86 -5.01 6.79
CA SER A 332 18.06 -3.82 7.09
C SER A 332 16.57 -4.14 7.20
N LEU A 333 15.79 -3.18 7.70
CA LEU A 333 14.33 -3.22 7.73
C LEU A 333 13.69 -3.54 6.36
N LEU A 334 14.35 -3.13 5.26
CA LEU A 334 13.89 -3.34 3.89
C LEU A 334 14.50 -4.59 3.19
N LYS A 335 15.43 -5.28 3.86
CA LYS A 335 16.01 -6.54 3.37
C LYS A 335 16.34 -7.46 4.56
N PRO A 336 15.35 -7.82 5.40
CA PRO A 336 15.57 -8.63 6.59
C PRO A 336 16.11 -10.02 6.23
N ASN A 337 16.88 -10.60 7.15
CA ASN A 337 17.33 -11.98 7.03
C ASN A 337 16.21 -12.94 7.44
N PHE A 338 16.11 -14.06 6.72
CA PHE A 338 15.30 -15.19 7.16
C PHE A 338 15.75 -15.63 8.58
N PRO A 339 14.83 -15.89 9.54
CA PRO A 339 13.37 -16.07 9.37
C PRO A 339 12.53 -14.90 9.93
N ALA A 340 12.92 -13.64 9.72
CA ALA A 340 12.19 -12.48 10.25
C ALA A 340 10.71 -12.45 9.81
N ALA A 341 9.86 -11.90 10.67
CA ALA A 341 8.43 -11.68 10.41
C ALA A 341 8.20 -10.47 9.48
N LEU A 342 7.15 -10.55 8.64
CA LEU A 342 6.83 -9.64 7.54
C LEU A 342 5.36 -9.16 7.51
N SER A 343 4.48 -9.63 8.40
CA SER A 343 3.03 -9.38 8.34
C SER A 343 2.62 -7.90 8.45
N CYS A 344 3.42 -7.07 9.14
CA CYS A 344 3.17 -5.63 9.28
C CYS A 344 3.97 -4.76 8.31
N ARG A 345 4.47 -5.34 7.20
CA ARG A 345 5.28 -4.65 6.18
C ARG A 345 4.62 -3.43 5.54
N THR A 346 3.29 -3.33 5.58
CA THR A 346 2.55 -2.23 4.95
C THR A 346 2.90 -0.86 5.52
N HIS A 347 3.34 -0.78 6.78
CA HIS A 347 3.85 0.47 7.36
C HIS A 347 5.14 0.95 6.67
N ALA A 348 6.06 0.03 6.38
CA ALA A 348 7.29 0.33 5.64
C ALA A 348 6.99 0.68 4.18
N LEU A 349 6.09 -0.08 3.54
CA LEU A 349 5.68 0.17 2.17
C LEU A 349 5.11 1.58 1.99
N GLY A 350 4.17 1.99 2.85
CA GLY A 350 3.61 3.35 2.80
C GLY A 350 4.65 4.44 3.07
N ARG A 351 5.60 4.19 3.99
CA ARG A 351 6.68 5.15 4.29
C ARG A 351 7.65 5.37 3.12
N ILE A 352 7.89 4.33 2.31
CA ILE A 352 8.72 4.45 1.10
C ILE A 352 8.13 5.46 0.12
N PHE A 353 6.81 5.54 0.00
CA PHE A 353 6.13 6.51 -0.85
C PHE A 353 6.34 7.95 -0.40
N ASP A 354 6.28 8.22 0.92
CA ASP A 354 6.65 9.53 1.47
C ASP A 354 8.10 9.88 1.16
N VAL A 355 9.03 8.93 1.36
CA VAL A 355 10.47 9.14 1.09
C VAL A 355 10.74 9.42 -0.39
N LEU A 356 10.13 8.66 -1.30
CA LEU A 356 10.28 8.87 -2.75
C LEU A 356 9.67 10.21 -3.18
N GLY A 357 8.47 10.55 -2.69
CA GLY A 357 7.82 11.83 -2.95
C GLY A 357 8.67 13.02 -2.49
N ALA A 358 9.24 12.93 -1.29
CA ALA A 358 10.13 13.95 -0.75
C ALA A 358 11.43 14.11 -1.55
N LEU A 359 12.06 12.99 -1.94
CA LEU A 359 13.29 13.01 -2.75
C LEU A 359 13.08 13.68 -4.11
N LEU A 360 11.99 13.33 -4.80
CA LEU A 360 11.65 13.91 -6.10
C LEU A 360 11.27 15.39 -5.98
N GLY A 361 10.56 15.78 -4.92
CA GLY A 361 10.14 17.16 -4.72
C GLY A 361 11.23 18.09 -4.16
N LYS A 362 12.30 17.58 -3.54
CA LYS A 362 13.34 18.43 -2.93
C LYS A 362 14.05 19.35 -3.92
N GLY A 363 14.18 18.93 -5.17
CA GLY A 363 14.77 19.73 -6.25
C GLY A 363 13.81 20.73 -6.89
N GLN A 364 12.51 20.60 -6.63
CA GLN A 364 11.42 21.41 -7.19
C GLN A 364 10.31 21.59 -6.13
N PRO A 365 10.57 22.35 -5.04
CA PRO A 365 9.67 22.41 -3.89
C PRO A 365 8.23 22.81 -4.25
N GLU A 366 8.03 23.60 -5.30
CA GLU A 366 6.72 23.98 -5.80
C GLU A 366 5.88 22.80 -6.31
N PHE A 367 6.48 21.65 -6.63
CA PHE A 367 5.80 20.43 -7.07
C PHE A 367 5.78 19.33 -5.99
N LEU A 368 6.36 19.59 -4.82
CA LEU A 368 6.42 18.65 -3.69
C LEU A 368 5.04 18.48 -3.04
N SER A 369 4.64 17.25 -2.73
CA SER A 369 3.49 16.96 -1.85
C SER A 369 3.95 16.77 -0.41
N ALA A 370 3.08 17.07 0.56
CA ALA A 370 3.32 16.77 1.97
C ALA A 370 3.32 15.25 2.25
N ALA A 371 3.55 14.83 3.50
CA ALA A 371 3.38 13.43 3.89
C ALA A 371 1.91 13.07 4.04
N GLY A 372 1.54 11.91 3.52
CA GLY A 372 0.20 11.37 3.68
C GLY A 372 0.04 10.56 4.95
N PHE A 373 -1.11 9.89 5.03
CA PHE A 373 -1.28 8.90 6.06
C PHE A 373 -0.29 7.72 5.85
N SER A 374 -0.02 7.34 4.60
CA SER A 374 1.17 6.58 4.22
C SER A 374 1.37 5.28 5.01
N SER A 375 0.25 4.60 5.23
CA SER A 375 0.17 3.24 5.74
C SER A 375 -1.15 2.59 5.30
N SER A 376 -1.59 1.52 5.98
CA SER A 376 -2.91 0.92 5.80
C SER A 376 -3.41 0.48 7.17
N PRO A 377 -4.33 1.23 7.81
CA PRO A 377 -4.85 0.88 9.11
C PRO A 377 -5.76 -0.35 8.98
N HIS A 378 -5.52 -1.41 9.76
CA HIS A 378 -6.38 -2.59 9.77
C HIS A 378 -7.03 -2.80 11.14
N LEU A 379 -8.32 -3.12 11.11
CA LEU A 379 -9.06 -3.65 12.23
C LEU A 379 -9.40 -5.11 11.96
N MET A 380 -9.07 -5.98 12.92
CA MET A 380 -9.53 -7.36 12.95
C MET A 380 -10.44 -7.52 14.16
N TYR A 381 -11.57 -8.19 13.98
CA TYR A 381 -12.48 -8.56 15.05
C TYR A 381 -12.98 -9.98 14.84
N SER A 382 -12.82 -10.85 15.83
CA SER A 382 -13.17 -12.25 15.71
C SER A 382 -13.64 -12.87 17.00
N GLY A 383 -14.34 -13.99 16.89
CA GLY A 383 -14.90 -14.71 18.01
C GLY A 383 -15.90 -15.76 17.58
N PHE A 384 -16.68 -16.24 18.56
CA PHE A 384 -17.76 -17.18 18.33
C PHE A 384 -19.09 -16.51 18.65
N GLU A 385 -20.03 -16.56 17.72
CA GLU A 385 -21.40 -16.09 17.92
C GLU A 385 -22.02 -16.84 19.11
N LYS A 386 -22.73 -16.11 19.98
CA LYS A 386 -23.16 -16.63 21.29
C LYS A 386 -24.27 -17.68 21.20
N GLU A 387 -25.18 -17.54 20.23
CA GLU A 387 -26.35 -18.41 20.08
C GLU A 387 -26.06 -19.63 19.18
N SER A 388 -25.43 -19.44 18.03
CA SER A 388 -25.13 -20.50 17.05
C SER A 388 -23.81 -21.21 17.34
N GLY A 389 -22.85 -20.53 17.99
CA GLY A 389 -21.49 -21.02 18.15
C GLY A 389 -20.64 -20.92 16.88
N ASP A 390 -21.13 -20.25 15.84
CA ASP A 390 -20.40 -20.09 14.59
C ASP A 390 -19.21 -19.13 14.76
N TRP A 391 -18.11 -19.44 14.08
CA TRP A 391 -16.96 -18.54 14.02
C TRP A 391 -17.24 -17.35 13.10
N PHE A 392 -16.86 -16.15 13.55
CA PHE A 392 -16.81 -14.96 12.71
C PHE A 392 -15.42 -14.32 12.74
N GLN A 393 -15.04 -13.72 11.63
CA GLN A 393 -13.78 -12.98 11.52
C GLN A 393 -13.90 -11.84 10.52
N LEU A 394 -13.79 -10.62 11.02
CA LEU A 394 -13.65 -9.40 10.25
C LEU A 394 -12.18 -9.11 9.99
N PHE A 395 -11.89 -8.72 8.75
CA PHE A 395 -10.71 -7.98 8.36
C PHE A 395 -11.18 -6.73 7.61
N GLN A 396 -10.87 -5.56 8.15
CA GLN A 396 -11.26 -4.28 7.58
C GLN A 396 -10.04 -3.40 7.37
N ILE A 397 -9.95 -2.80 6.18
CA ILE A 397 -8.97 -1.78 5.83
C ILE A 397 -9.64 -0.42 6.03
N GLY A 398 -9.03 0.42 6.86
CA GLY A 398 -9.41 1.82 7.02
C GLY A 398 -8.56 2.74 6.15
N PHE A 399 -8.90 4.02 6.16
CA PHE A 399 -8.20 5.06 5.41
C PHE A 399 -7.88 6.29 6.28
N GLY A 400 -6.97 7.13 5.80
CA GLY A 400 -6.56 8.36 6.49
C GLY A 400 -6.52 9.56 5.55
N GLY A 401 -5.91 10.64 6.01
CA GLY A 401 -5.73 11.85 5.22
C GLY A 401 -4.70 11.71 4.10
N ILE A 402 -5.07 12.06 2.86
CA ILE A 402 -4.12 12.22 1.75
C ILE A 402 -3.38 13.55 1.93
N PRO A 403 -2.11 13.70 1.51
CA PRO A 403 -1.38 14.94 1.74
C PRO A 403 -1.92 16.14 0.98
N GLY A 404 -1.71 17.34 1.54
CA GLY A 404 -1.80 18.58 0.79
C GLY A 404 -0.77 18.57 -0.35
N ARG A 405 -1.17 19.08 -1.51
CA ARG A 405 -0.35 19.04 -2.74
C ARG A 405 -0.42 20.38 -3.48
N PRO A 406 0.53 20.67 -4.38
CA PRO A 406 0.61 21.96 -5.09
C PRO A 406 -0.65 22.38 -5.86
N PHE A 407 -1.51 21.42 -6.17
CA PHE A 407 -2.71 21.61 -6.99
C PHE A 407 -4.00 21.24 -6.24
N GLY A 408 -4.01 21.32 -4.91
CA GLY A 408 -5.23 21.23 -4.12
C GLY A 408 -5.09 20.49 -2.81
N ASP A 409 -6.19 20.51 -2.04
CA ASP A 409 -6.27 19.85 -0.74
C ASP A 409 -6.15 18.34 -0.87
N GLY A 410 -5.60 17.72 0.17
CA GLY A 410 -5.65 16.29 0.38
C GLY A 410 -7.09 15.82 0.65
N PRO A 411 -7.60 14.81 -0.08
CA PRO A 411 -8.84 14.14 0.27
C PRO A 411 -8.87 13.62 1.72
N ASP A 412 -9.97 13.89 2.42
CA ASP A 412 -10.25 13.40 3.76
C ASP A 412 -10.59 11.91 3.75
N GLY A 413 -9.99 11.12 4.63
CA GLY A 413 -10.34 9.71 4.83
C GLY A 413 -10.35 8.83 3.57
N HIS A 414 -9.42 9.09 2.65
CA HIS A 414 -9.40 8.47 1.31
C HIS A 414 -8.28 7.43 1.19
N SER A 415 -8.51 6.41 0.37
CA SER A 415 -7.50 5.40 0.09
C SER A 415 -6.26 6.01 -0.58
N LEU A 416 -5.07 5.63 -0.11
CA LEU A 416 -3.82 5.86 -0.83
C LEU A 416 -3.69 4.88 -2.01
N TRP A 417 -4.32 3.71 -1.91
CA TRP A 417 -4.25 2.62 -2.87
C TRP A 417 -5.29 2.79 -3.98
N PRO A 418 -4.87 2.88 -5.25
CA PRO A 418 -5.81 2.97 -6.36
C PRO A 418 -6.74 1.76 -6.41
N GLY A 419 -8.04 2.01 -6.52
CA GLY A 419 -9.07 0.97 -6.67
C GLY A 419 -9.62 0.40 -5.36
N PHE A 420 -9.02 0.71 -4.21
CA PHE A 420 -9.54 0.25 -2.92
C PHE A 420 -10.75 1.07 -2.51
N THR A 421 -11.75 0.40 -1.97
CA THR A 421 -12.98 1.02 -1.48
C THR A 421 -13.24 0.66 -0.03
N ASN A 422 -13.96 1.50 0.70
CA ASN A 422 -14.36 1.21 2.06
C ASN A 422 -15.51 0.20 2.05
N VAL A 423 -15.58 -0.63 3.09
CA VAL A 423 -16.72 -1.53 3.28
C VAL A 423 -17.94 -0.70 3.73
N PRO A 424 -19.12 -0.82 3.09
CA PRO A 424 -20.32 -0.16 3.58
C PRO A 424 -20.69 -0.58 5.00
N ASN A 425 -21.05 0.36 5.86
CA ASN A 425 -21.39 0.06 7.26
C ASN A 425 -22.52 -0.98 7.37
N GLU A 426 -23.53 -0.89 6.51
CA GLU A 426 -24.64 -1.85 6.48
C GLU A 426 -24.16 -3.30 6.26
N PHE A 427 -23.07 -3.50 5.51
CA PHE A 427 -22.45 -4.82 5.36
C PHE A 427 -21.75 -5.24 6.65
N LEU A 428 -20.97 -4.35 7.27
CA LEU A 428 -20.30 -4.64 8.54
C LEU A 428 -21.31 -5.07 9.61
N GLU A 429 -22.40 -4.30 9.78
CA GLU A 429 -23.45 -4.57 10.76
C GLU A 429 -24.31 -5.80 10.43
N ARG A 430 -24.34 -6.20 9.16
CA ARG A 430 -25.09 -7.37 8.70
C ARG A 430 -24.32 -8.68 8.91
N TYR A 431 -23.00 -8.66 8.70
CA TYR A 431 -22.17 -9.87 8.68
C TYR A 431 -21.42 -10.11 9.99
N PHE A 432 -21.20 -9.08 10.79
CA PHE A 432 -20.43 -9.17 12.03
C PHE A 432 -21.25 -8.67 13.21
N PRO A 433 -21.08 -9.24 14.41
CA PRO A 433 -21.83 -8.82 15.59
C PRO A 433 -21.26 -7.52 16.16
N MET A 434 -21.40 -6.43 15.40
CA MET A 434 -20.99 -5.08 15.75
C MET A 434 -21.92 -4.03 15.14
N ARG A 435 -21.84 -2.80 15.65
CA ARG A 435 -22.53 -1.63 15.12
C ARG A 435 -21.56 -0.46 14.94
N ILE A 436 -21.70 0.29 13.85
CA ILE A 436 -20.93 1.52 13.65
C ILE A 436 -21.74 2.70 14.18
N THR A 437 -21.36 3.23 15.34
CA THR A 437 -22.13 4.31 16.01
C THR A 437 -21.69 5.71 15.58
N ARG A 438 -20.49 5.82 14.99
CA ARG A 438 -19.95 7.06 14.41
C ARG A 438 -19.03 6.73 13.24
N TYR A 439 -19.14 7.52 12.18
CA TYR A 439 -18.19 7.54 11.06
C TYR A 439 -18.12 8.97 10.53
N THR A 440 -17.03 9.68 10.83
CA THR A 440 -16.88 11.10 10.47
C THR A 440 -15.41 11.46 10.23
N SER A 441 -15.16 12.49 9.43
CA SER A 441 -13.85 13.14 9.37
C SER A 441 -13.57 13.85 10.70
N LEU A 442 -12.36 13.70 11.22
CA LEU A 442 -11.95 14.41 12.43
C LEU A 442 -11.45 15.82 12.05
N ALA A 443 -12.20 16.86 12.41
CA ALA A 443 -11.81 18.25 12.13
C ALA A 443 -10.39 18.56 12.63
N ASP A 444 -9.67 19.40 11.90
CA ASP A 444 -8.30 19.85 12.19
C ASP A 444 -7.23 18.75 12.25
N SER A 445 -7.55 17.51 11.90
CA SER A 445 -6.56 16.43 11.90
C SER A 445 -5.63 16.49 10.70
N GLY A 446 -6.04 17.11 9.60
CA GLY A 446 -5.18 17.45 8.47
C GLY A 446 -4.35 18.70 8.75
N GLY A 447 -3.07 18.67 8.38
CA GLY A 447 -2.14 19.78 8.54
C GLY A 447 -2.63 21.03 7.81
N ALA A 448 -2.50 22.17 8.47
CA ALA A 448 -2.93 23.46 7.93
C ALA A 448 -1.97 23.91 6.83
N GLY A 449 -2.52 24.46 5.75
CA GLY A 449 -1.75 25.01 4.64
C GLY A 449 -2.63 25.79 3.70
N SER A 450 -2.05 26.46 2.71
CA SER A 450 -2.85 27.06 1.63
C SER A 450 -3.66 25.96 0.92
N PHE A 451 -3.10 24.76 0.83
CA PHE A 451 -3.81 23.51 0.63
C PHE A 451 -3.71 22.62 1.87
N ARG A 452 -4.86 22.23 2.42
CA ARG A 452 -4.96 21.44 3.66
C ARG A 452 -4.58 19.99 3.39
N GLY A 453 -3.93 19.35 4.35
CA GLY A 453 -3.86 17.88 4.37
C GLY A 453 -5.25 17.28 4.62
N GLY A 454 -5.53 16.10 4.08
CA GLY A 454 -6.78 15.41 4.36
C GLY A 454 -6.90 15.12 5.86
N ASN A 455 -8.12 15.20 6.38
CA ASN A 455 -8.44 14.81 7.74
C ASN A 455 -8.43 13.28 7.84
N GLY A 456 -8.03 12.79 9.01
CA GLY A 456 -8.27 11.42 9.43
C GLY A 456 -9.76 11.16 9.71
N ILE A 457 -10.05 9.90 10.03
CA ILE A 457 -11.40 9.39 10.26
C ILE A 457 -11.53 9.00 11.73
N LEU A 458 -12.66 9.34 12.36
CA LEU A 458 -13.15 8.68 13.57
C LEU A 458 -14.25 7.69 13.20
N MET A 459 -13.97 6.41 13.36
CA MET A 459 -14.97 5.34 13.30
C MET A 459 -15.12 4.69 14.68
N THR A 460 -16.35 4.65 15.20
CA THR A 460 -16.64 4.03 16.50
C THR A 460 -17.34 2.70 16.29
N TYR A 461 -16.70 1.62 16.73
CA TYR A 461 -17.21 0.25 16.68
C TYR A 461 -17.81 -0.12 18.03
N GLU A 462 -19.11 -0.37 18.10
CA GLU A 462 -19.79 -0.97 19.25
C GLU A 462 -19.85 -2.49 19.07
N PHE A 463 -19.30 -3.24 20.02
CA PHE A 463 -19.29 -4.71 19.95
C PHE A 463 -20.59 -5.29 20.51
N LEU A 464 -21.26 -6.13 19.72
CA LEU A 464 -22.52 -6.78 20.09
C LEU A 464 -22.32 -8.24 20.52
N ASN A 465 -21.08 -8.73 20.48
CA ASN A 465 -20.68 -10.02 21.00
C ASN A 465 -19.28 -9.95 21.62
N ASN A 466 -18.98 -10.88 22.53
CA ASN A 466 -17.63 -11.01 23.06
C ASN A 466 -16.68 -11.48 21.96
N GLY A 467 -15.44 -11.03 22.01
CA GLY A 467 -14.44 -11.43 21.04
C GLY A 467 -13.08 -10.84 21.31
N ILE A 468 -12.22 -10.91 20.30
CA ILE A 468 -10.89 -10.33 20.32
C ILE A 468 -10.71 -9.37 19.16
N VAL A 469 -10.00 -8.28 19.43
CA VAL A 469 -9.62 -7.25 18.48
C VAL A 469 -8.11 -7.27 18.28
N ALA A 470 -7.68 -7.07 17.03
CA ALA A 470 -6.32 -6.69 16.69
C ALA A 470 -6.32 -5.39 15.87
N ILE A 471 -5.27 -4.60 16.05
CA ILE A 471 -5.10 -3.27 15.44
C ILE A 471 -3.73 -3.24 14.76
N HIS A 472 -3.72 -2.89 13.48
CA HIS A 472 -2.50 -2.58 12.72
C HIS A 472 -2.57 -1.13 12.30
N ASP A 473 -1.76 -0.29 12.91
CA ASP A 473 -1.80 1.15 12.71
C ASP A 473 -0.39 1.73 12.88
N ASP A 474 -0.17 2.95 12.40
CA ASP A 474 1.08 3.68 12.64
C ASP A 474 0.78 5.17 12.79
N ARG A 475 1.79 6.05 12.72
CA ARG A 475 1.67 7.51 12.85
C ARG A 475 0.99 7.95 14.15
N TRP A 476 1.10 7.14 15.20
CA TRP A 476 0.65 7.46 16.56
C TRP A 476 1.68 8.26 17.35
N PHE A 477 2.97 8.07 17.03
CA PHE A 477 4.10 8.72 17.70
C PHE A 477 4.65 9.91 16.89
N ILE A 478 4.97 9.68 15.61
CA ILE A 478 5.53 10.69 14.69
C ILE A 478 4.44 11.21 13.76
N PRO A 479 4.21 12.54 13.68
CA PRO A 479 3.20 13.11 12.80
C PRO A 479 3.62 13.03 11.32
N PRO A 480 2.66 13.05 10.37
CA PRO A 480 2.94 13.31 8.96
C PRO A 480 3.44 14.74 8.78
N TRP A 481 4.60 14.92 8.14
CA TRP A 481 5.22 16.23 7.92
C TRP A 481 4.48 17.10 6.90
N GLY A 482 4.46 18.41 7.15
CA GLY A 482 3.98 19.44 6.22
C GLY A 482 5.09 19.96 5.31
N VAL A 483 4.73 20.74 4.28
CA VAL A 483 5.71 21.33 3.35
C VAL A 483 5.41 22.76 2.93
N ASN A 484 6.45 23.49 2.55
CA ASN A 484 6.38 24.85 2.00
C ASN A 484 5.60 25.84 2.91
N GLY A 485 5.74 25.69 4.23
CA GLY A 485 5.01 26.49 5.22
C GLY A 485 3.68 25.89 5.68
N GLY A 486 3.32 24.70 5.19
CA GLY A 486 2.23 23.89 5.74
C GLY A 486 2.66 23.10 6.96
N THR A 487 1.74 22.85 7.89
CA THR A 487 2.02 22.22 9.19
C THR A 487 1.83 20.69 9.14
N PRO A 488 2.36 19.95 10.14
CA PRO A 488 2.15 18.52 10.26
C PRO A 488 0.67 18.15 10.47
N GLY A 489 0.30 16.94 10.06
CA GLY A 489 -0.99 16.34 10.37
C GLY A 489 -1.05 15.81 11.80
N ALA A 490 -2.26 15.64 12.33
CA ALA A 490 -2.49 15.00 13.62
C ALA A 490 -2.17 13.51 13.58
N ARG A 491 -1.76 12.96 14.73
CA ARG A 491 -1.39 11.56 14.94
C ARG A 491 -2.61 10.66 15.11
N SER A 492 -2.42 9.36 14.89
CA SER A 492 -3.45 8.35 15.09
C SER A 492 -3.67 8.08 16.58
N SER A 493 -4.87 7.62 16.95
CA SER A 493 -5.16 7.21 18.33
C SER A 493 -6.27 6.17 18.39
N LYS A 494 -6.29 5.39 19.46
CA LYS A 494 -7.25 4.30 19.70
C LYS A 494 -7.70 4.33 21.14
N ILE A 495 -9.01 4.37 21.37
CA ILE A 495 -9.57 4.41 22.72
C ILE A 495 -10.65 3.33 22.83
N LEU A 496 -10.43 2.35 23.70
CA LEU A 496 -11.43 1.37 24.09
C LEU A 496 -12.22 1.92 25.28
N ARG A 497 -13.51 2.17 25.07
CA ARG A 497 -14.46 2.54 26.12
C ARG A 497 -15.22 1.29 26.55
N LYS A 498 -15.00 0.87 27.78
CA LYS A 498 -15.71 -0.24 28.40
C LYS A 498 -17.16 0.14 28.70
N ALA A 499 -18.05 -0.84 28.75
CA ALA A 499 -19.47 -0.61 29.06
C ALA A 499 -19.72 0.08 30.42
N ASP A 500 -18.78 -0.01 31.37
CA ASP A 500 -18.83 0.67 32.67
C ASP A 500 -18.37 2.14 32.65
N GLY A 501 -17.92 2.63 31.48
CA GLY A 501 -17.41 3.99 31.26
C GLY A 501 -15.90 4.12 31.40
N THR A 502 -15.16 3.04 31.70
CA THR A 502 -13.70 3.06 31.72
C THR A 502 -13.14 3.29 30.32
N GLU A 503 -12.21 4.24 30.16
CA GLU A 503 -11.51 4.49 28.90
C GLU A 503 -10.07 3.99 28.96
N ILE A 504 -9.65 3.23 27.95
CA ILE A 504 -8.34 2.61 27.87
C ILE A 504 -7.69 3.02 26.53
N PRO A 505 -6.62 3.83 26.55
CA PRO A 505 -5.80 4.06 25.36
C PRO A 505 -5.18 2.73 24.90
N LEU A 506 -5.33 2.41 23.61
CA LEU A 506 -4.72 1.22 23.02
C LEU A 506 -3.50 1.58 22.17
N PRO A 507 -2.46 0.72 22.12
CA PRO A 507 -1.37 0.85 21.17
C PRO A 507 -1.85 0.85 19.71
N SER A 508 -1.03 1.40 18.81
CA SER A 508 -1.27 1.38 17.37
C SER A 508 -1.10 -0.03 16.75
N LYS A 509 -0.31 -0.88 17.41
CA LYS A 509 -0.03 -2.26 17.00
C LYS A 509 -0.27 -3.16 18.22
N CYS A 510 -1.36 -3.90 18.20
CA CYS A 510 -1.69 -4.81 19.28
C CYS A 510 -2.60 -5.95 18.82
N ASP A 511 -2.46 -7.09 19.48
CA ASP A 511 -3.23 -8.31 19.24
C ASP A 511 -3.96 -8.76 20.51
N ASN A 512 -5.00 -9.59 20.33
CA ASN A 512 -5.72 -10.26 21.41
C ASN A 512 -6.33 -9.32 22.47
N ILE A 513 -6.78 -8.13 22.05
CA ILE A 513 -7.51 -7.23 22.93
C ILE A 513 -8.91 -7.78 23.14
N GLU A 514 -9.21 -8.25 24.34
CA GLU A 514 -10.53 -8.75 24.69
C GLU A 514 -11.57 -7.62 24.72
N VAL A 515 -12.69 -7.85 24.04
CA VAL A 515 -13.84 -6.95 24.03
C VAL A 515 -15.10 -7.70 24.44
N GLU A 516 -15.97 -7.01 25.16
CA GLU A 516 -17.23 -7.53 25.68
C GLU A 516 -18.41 -6.78 25.05
N VAL A 517 -19.60 -7.39 25.12
CA VAL A 517 -20.84 -6.75 24.66
C VAL A 517 -21.02 -5.37 25.30
N GLY A 518 -21.19 -4.34 24.46
CA GLY A 518 -21.40 -2.96 24.86
C GLY A 518 -20.12 -2.12 24.95
N ASP A 519 -18.94 -2.74 24.83
CA ASP A 519 -17.70 -1.99 24.67
C ASP A 519 -17.70 -1.24 23.32
N GLN A 520 -17.00 -0.11 23.28
CA GLN A 520 -16.81 0.68 22.07
C GLN A 520 -15.34 0.97 21.79
N LEU A 521 -14.90 0.77 20.55
CA LEU A 521 -13.59 1.19 20.09
C LEU A 521 -13.70 2.44 19.21
N ASP A 522 -13.18 3.56 19.68
CA ASP A 522 -12.91 4.73 18.84
C ASP A 522 -11.61 4.51 18.08
N TYR A 523 -11.73 4.25 16.78
CA TYR A 523 -10.62 4.08 15.87
C TYR A 523 -10.38 5.39 15.13
N ILE A 524 -9.40 6.17 15.59
CA ILE A 524 -9.02 7.45 14.98
C ILE A 524 -7.81 7.23 14.08
N THR A 525 -7.98 7.43 12.78
CA THR A 525 -6.88 7.49 11.83
C THR A 525 -6.31 8.91 11.78
N TRP A 526 -5.14 9.04 11.17
CA TRP A 526 -4.38 10.29 11.15
C TRP A 526 -4.62 11.09 9.88
N GLY A 527 -4.31 12.39 9.94
CA GLY A 527 -4.41 13.27 8.78
C GLY A 527 -3.22 13.17 7.84
N GLY A 528 -3.22 14.00 6.79
CA GLY A 528 -2.04 14.31 5.98
C GLY A 528 -1.41 15.64 6.39
N GLY A 529 -0.16 15.88 6.02
CA GLY A 529 0.49 17.18 6.20
C GLY A 529 -0.09 18.25 5.26
N GLY A 530 0.01 19.52 5.68
CA GLY A 530 -0.41 20.67 4.89
C GLY A 530 0.63 21.10 3.86
N TRP A 531 0.17 21.80 2.81
CA TRP A 531 1.03 22.39 1.79
C TRP A 531 0.82 23.90 1.74
N GLY A 532 1.92 24.65 1.74
CA GLY A 532 1.88 26.11 1.61
C GLY A 532 1.44 26.82 2.88
N LYS A 533 1.51 28.15 2.89
CA LYS A 533 1.24 28.97 4.08
C LYS A 533 -0.27 29.05 4.36
N ALA A 534 -0.70 28.60 5.54
CA ALA A 534 -2.13 28.56 5.92
C ALA A 534 -2.83 29.93 5.82
N PHE A 535 -2.15 31.02 6.19
CA PHE A 535 -2.71 32.37 6.10
C PHE A 535 -2.90 32.89 4.65
N GLU A 536 -2.43 32.16 3.63
CA GLU A 536 -2.67 32.47 2.22
C GLU A 536 -3.93 31.78 1.66
N ARG A 537 -4.53 30.85 2.41
CA ARG A 537 -5.77 30.17 2.00
C ARG A 537 -6.92 31.16 1.81
N ASP A 538 -7.85 30.88 0.90
CA ASP A 538 -9.06 31.68 0.74
C ASP A 538 -9.89 31.66 2.05
N ALA A 539 -10.20 32.84 2.58
CA ALA A 539 -10.93 32.96 3.84
C ALA A 539 -12.38 32.49 3.73
N ASP A 540 -13.01 32.70 2.58
CA ASP A 540 -14.39 32.25 2.36
C ASP A 540 -14.46 30.73 2.25
N LEU A 541 -13.41 30.10 1.69
CA LEU A 541 -13.25 28.66 1.69
C LEU A 541 -13.08 28.11 3.11
N VAL A 542 -12.24 28.75 3.95
CA VAL A 542 -12.09 28.35 5.36
C VAL A 542 -13.42 28.46 6.11
N ALA A 543 -14.20 29.53 5.90
CA ALA A 543 -15.53 29.67 6.49
C ALA A 543 -16.49 28.54 6.07
N LEU A 544 -16.43 28.13 4.79
CA LEU A 544 -17.20 26.99 4.29
C LEU A 544 -16.75 25.68 4.95
N GLU A 545 -15.44 25.45 5.10
CA GLU A 545 -14.89 24.26 5.76
C GLU A 545 -15.27 24.19 7.24
N VAL A 546 -15.34 25.34 7.92
CA VAL A 546 -15.87 25.41 9.29
C VAL A 546 -17.34 25.02 9.34
N LYS A 547 -18.14 25.51 8.39
CA LYS A 547 -19.55 25.14 8.29
C LYS A 547 -19.74 23.64 7.99
N GLN A 548 -18.82 23.04 7.23
CA GLN A 548 -18.83 21.62 6.89
C GLN A 548 -18.26 20.73 8.02
N GLY A 549 -17.67 21.33 9.06
CA GLY A 549 -17.06 20.59 10.17
C GLY A 549 -15.72 19.95 9.82
N LEU A 550 -15.03 20.46 8.78
CA LEU A 550 -13.69 20.01 8.39
C LEU A 550 -12.59 20.77 9.14
N VAL A 551 -12.89 22.00 9.54
CA VAL A 551 -12.02 22.90 10.31
C VAL A 551 -12.80 23.46 11.49
N THR A 552 -12.21 23.61 12.67
CA THR A 552 -12.88 24.28 13.81
C THR A 552 -12.78 25.80 13.73
N LYS A 553 -13.59 26.52 14.52
CA LYS A 553 -13.51 27.99 14.58
C LYS A 553 -12.19 28.46 15.17
N GLU A 554 -11.67 27.68 16.11
CA GLU A 554 -10.39 27.88 16.77
C GLU A 554 -9.25 27.74 15.76
N CYS A 555 -9.20 26.62 15.03
CA CYS A 555 -8.20 26.40 13.98
C CYS A 555 -8.29 27.44 12.85
N ALA A 556 -9.51 27.80 12.42
CA ALA A 556 -9.71 28.88 11.45
C ALA A 556 -9.02 30.18 11.89
N TYR A 557 -9.12 30.54 13.17
CA TYR A 557 -8.51 31.76 13.69
C TYR A 557 -7.00 31.62 13.94
N ASP A 558 -6.57 30.53 14.58
CA ASP A 558 -5.19 30.36 15.04
C ASP A 558 -4.24 29.99 13.91
N ALA A 559 -4.63 29.08 13.01
CA ALA A 559 -3.78 28.60 11.92
C ALA A 559 -3.96 29.41 10.62
N TYR A 560 -5.21 29.67 10.23
CA TYR A 560 -5.52 30.34 8.95
C TYR A 560 -5.68 31.87 9.07
N GLY A 561 -5.74 32.38 10.31
CA GLY A 561 -5.97 33.80 10.59
C GLY A 561 -7.36 34.30 10.21
N VAL A 562 -8.32 33.40 10.03
CA VAL A 562 -9.69 33.70 9.61
C VAL A 562 -10.60 33.88 10.82
N LYS A 563 -11.10 35.10 11.00
CA LYS A 563 -12.10 35.40 12.03
C LYS A 563 -13.49 35.26 11.42
N LEU A 564 -14.36 34.48 12.07
CA LEU A 564 -15.75 34.36 11.69
C LEU A 564 -16.66 35.21 12.58
N ASN A 565 -17.69 35.80 11.97
CA ASN A 565 -18.82 36.42 12.64
C ASN A 565 -19.73 35.37 13.30
N GLU A 566 -20.69 35.81 14.11
CA GLU A 566 -21.66 34.90 14.75
C GLU A 566 -22.50 34.11 13.74
N ASP A 567 -22.76 34.68 12.57
CA ASP A 567 -23.50 34.05 11.47
C ASP A 567 -22.65 33.10 10.61
N GLY A 568 -21.36 32.95 10.92
CA GLY A 568 -20.41 32.09 10.21
C GLY A 568 -19.78 32.72 8.96
N THR A 569 -20.07 33.98 8.64
CA THR A 569 -19.40 34.73 7.56
C THR A 569 -18.03 35.24 8.00
N VAL A 570 -17.15 35.56 7.04
CA VAL A 570 -15.82 36.08 7.32
C VAL A 570 -15.88 37.54 7.79
N ASP A 571 -15.23 37.84 8.92
CA ASP A 571 -14.85 39.20 9.29
C ASP A 571 -13.53 39.54 8.56
N HIS A 572 -13.63 40.18 7.40
CA HIS A 572 -12.47 40.48 6.56
C HIS A 572 -11.48 41.42 7.27
N ALA A 573 -11.95 42.37 8.09
CA ALA A 573 -11.07 43.33 8.76
C ALA A 573 -10.24 42.65 9.86
N ALA A 574 -10.89 41.84 10.70
CA ALA A 574 -10.19 41.07 11.73
C ALA A 574 -9.29 39.98 11.12
N THR A 575 -9.72 39.36 10.02
CA THR A 575 -8.95 38.36 9.27
C THR A 575 -7.67 38.98 8.70
N GLU A 576 -7.75 40.15 8.05
CA GLU A 576 -6.57 40.84 7.53
C GLU A 576 -5.58 41.20 8.65
N GLY A 577 -6.09 41.65 9.80
CA GLY A 577 -5.28 41.94 10.98
C GLY A 577 -4.52 40.72 11.49
N LYS A 578 -5.22 39.59 11.68
CA LYS A 578 -4.60 38.35 12.17
C LYS A 578 -3.64 37.74 11.15
N ARG A 579 -3.94 37.79 9.86
CA ARG A 579 -3.03 37.31 8.81
C ARG A 579 -1.74 38.11 8.74
N LYS A 580 -1.77 39.42 8.99
CA LYS A 580 -0.54 40.23 9.09
C LYS A 580 0.32 39.82 10.29
N GLU A 581 -0.29 39.50 11.41
CA GLU A 581 0.40 38.96 12.59
C GLU A 581 1.07 37.60 12.27
N LEU A 582 0.32 36.67 11.68
CA LEU A 582 0.84 35.36 11.28
C LEU A 582 1.96 35.48 10.25
N ALA A 583 1.79 36.32 9.23
CA ALA A 583 2.81 36.56 8.22
C ALA A 583 4.09 37.19 8.80
N ALA A 584 3.97 38.05 9.82
CA ALA A 584 5.11 38.63 10.52
C ALA A 584 5.84 37.64 11.45
N ALA A 585 5.12 36.65 11.98
CA ALA A 585 5.67 35.58 12.81
C ALA A 585 6.26 34.42 11.97
N HIS A 586 5.86 34.29 10.70
CA HIS A 586 6.34 33.25 9.81
C HIS A 586 7.81 33.47 9.42
N ILE A 587 8.61 32.42 9.53
CA ILE A 587 10.02 32.42 9.15
C ILE A 587 10.15 31.59 7.87
N ASP A 588 10.46 32.24 6.75
CA ASP A 588 10.79 31.55 5.50
C ASP A 588 12.13 30.80 5.66
N GLY A 589 12.21 29.55 5.19
CA GLY A 589 13.50 28.87 5.05
C GLY A 589 13.47 27.35 5.03
N GLU A 590 12.50 26.72 5.71
CA GLU A 590 12.41 25.26 5.77
C GLU A 590 11.34 24.72 4.81
N ILE A 591 11.74 23.76 3.98
CA ILE A 591 10.84 23.11 3.01
C ILE A 591 9.90 22.14 3.73
N PHE A 592 10.37 21.48 4.78
CA PHE A 592 9.64 20.44 5.52
C PHE A 592 9.40 20.91 6.95
N ASP A 593 8.19 20.71 7.45
CA ASP A 593 7.86 20.85 8.87
C ASP A 593 7.55 19.45 9.42
N PHE A 594 8.46 18.92 10.24
CA PHE A 594 8.33 17.60 10.86
C PHE A 594 7.59 17.64 12.21
N GLY A 595 7.24 18.83 12.71
CA GLY A 595 6.78 19.02 14.07
C GLY A 595 7.92 18.89 15.10
N PRO A 596 7.60 18.55 16.36
CA PRO A 596 8.60 18.42 17.42
C PRO A 596 9.65 17.34 17.11
N ASP A 597 10.88 17.56 17.57
CA ASP A 597 11.95 16.57 17.45
C ASP A 597 11.66 15.30 18.27
N LEU A 598 12.43 14.23 18.01
CA LEU A 598 12.22 12.93 18.65
C LEU A 598 12.41 12.97 20.18
N GLU A 599 13.30 13.81 20.70
CA GLU A 599 13.53 13.91 22.15
C GLU A 599 12.30 14.54 22.82
N THR A 600 11.80 15.64 22.25
CA THR A 600 10.58 16.31 22.67
C THR A 600 9.36 15.39 22.58
N LEU A 601 9.21 14.64 21.48
CA LEU A 601 8.13 13.65 21.32
C LEU A 601 8.20 12.57 22.40
N ARG A 602 9.39 12.07 22.75
CA ARG A 602 9.57 11.08 23.81
C ARG A 602 9.18 11.62 25.18
N GLU A 603 9.64 12.82 25.51
CA GLU A 603 9.34 13.47 26.79
C GLU A 603 7.84 13.69 27.00
N ASN A 604 7.13 14.09 25.94
CA ASN A 604 5.70 14.42 26.02
C ASN A 604 4.78 13.22 25.77
N CYS A 605 5.30 12.10 25.23
CA CYS A 605 4.50 10.98 24.71
C CYS A 605 3.39 10.51 25.66
N LYS A 606 3.74 10.22 26.92
CA LYS A 606 2.78 9.71 27.90
C LYS A 606 1.72 10.73 28.29
N ALA A 607 2.08 12.01 28.36
CA ALA A 607 1.13 13.07 28.68
C ALA A 607 0.17 13.33 27.52
N GLU A 608 0.64 13.25 26.28
CA GLU A 608 -0.16 13.52 25.08
C GLU A 608 -1.03 12.34 24.63
N THR A 609 -0.53 11.11 24.78
CA THR A 609 -1.14 9.90 24.19
C THR A 609 -1.66 8.90 25.23
N GLY A 610 -1.22 9.01 26.49
CA GLY A 610 -1.47 7.98 27.51
C GLY A 610 -0.61 6.72 27.36
N LEU A 611 0.25 6.62 26.34
CA LEU A 611 1.12 5.48 26.06
C LEU A 611 2.58 5.82 26.40
N GLU A 612 3.36 4.80 26.73
CA GLU A 612 4.82 4.96 26.89
C GLU A 612 5.47 5.22 25.53
N ALA A 613 6.46 6.11 25.48
CA ALA A 613 7.24 6.30 24.27
C ALA A 613 7.93 4.99 23.85
N PRO A 614 8.02 4.69 22.53
CA PRO A 614 8.76 3.52 22.07
C PRO A 614 10.22 3.63 22.53
N ILE A 615 10.97 2.55 22.67
CA ILE A 615 12.38 2.59 23.08
C ILE A 615 13.24 2.57 21.82
N GLN A 616 14.23 3.47 21.70
CA GLN A 616 15.14 3.42 20.55
C GLN A 616 15.79 2.03 20.46
N PRO A 617 15.70 1.33 19.33
CA PRO A 617 16.36 0.04 19.17
C PRO A 617 17.87 0.14 19.40
N SER A 618 18.44 -0.87 20.07
CA SER A 618 19.88 -1.05 20.21
C SER A 618 20.34 -2.22 19.36
N TRP A 619 21.38 -2.02 18.55
CA TRP A 619 21.82 -2.96 17.50
C TRP A 619 23.20 -3.55 17.78
#